data_AF-A0A5M3Y2E4-F1
#
_entry.id   AF-A0A5M3Y2E4-F1
#
_cell.length_a   1.000
_cell.length_b   1.000
_cell.length_c   1.000
_cell.angle_alpha   90.00
_cell.angle_beta   90.00
_cell.angle_gamma   90.00
#
_symmetry.space_group_name_H-M   'P 1'
#
loop_
_entity.id
_entity.type
_entity.pdbx_description
1 polymer ?
#
loop_
_entity_poly.entity_id
_entity_poly.type
_entity_poly.pdbx_seq_one_letter_code
_entity_poly.pdbx_strand_id
1 'polypeptide(L)'
;MGSTGTGAGSAGSGSVGVGAGSVGSGVGPVGEACRTCGHAPDRLAPGLLIATGQLLPISDVHRLARTSRLVRMVVDAKGRVLDMGRAVRLATPAQRHAVLARYTTCYRDDCAIPADMCEIDHVQGWAEGGTTDLDQLAPACAWHNRDKAAHPDRYRLRRNDDGTWTLLYLGKRGRFAGRFRR
;
A
#
# COMPACT_ATOMS: atom_id res chain seq x y z
N MET A 1 35.18 -73.24 -18.59
CA MET A 1 34.32 -73.50 -17.42
C MET A 1 34.69 -72.52 -16.33
N GLY A 2 33.77 -71.61 -15.94
CA GLY A 2 33.83 -70.77 -14.72
C GLY A 2 35.02 -69.81 -14.58
N SER A 3 34.98 -68.69 -13.86
CA SER A 3 33.95 -68.03 -13.07
C SER A 3 34.49 -66.65 -12.66
N THR A 4 33.57 -65.70 -12.38
CA THR A 4 33.62 -64.62 -11.35
C THR A 4 34.76 -63.58 -11.39
N GLY A 5 34.54 -62.27 -11.21
CA GLY A 5 33.34 -61.50 -10.83
C GLY A 5 33.69 -60.03 -10.50
N THR A 6 32.65 -59.25 -10.14
CA THR A 6 32.63 -58.00 -9.31
C THR A 6 33.54 -56.82 -9.69
N GLY A 7 33.14 -55.55 -9.68
CA GLY A 7 31.93 -54.84 -9.24
C GLY A 7 32.23 -53.33 -9.12
N ALA A 8 31.18 -52.52 -9.22
CA ALA A 8 30.96 -51.16 -8.68
C ALA A 8 31.81 -49.95 -9.15
N GLY A 9 31.12 -49.01 -9.81
CA GLY A 9 30.83 -47.69 -9.23
C GLY A 9 31.63 -46.49 -9.74
N SER A 10 30.93 -45.55 -10.40
CA SER A 10 31.04 -44.10 -10.13
C SER A 10 29.90 -43.35 -10.82
N ALA A 11 29.23 -42.51 -10.05
CA ALA A 11 28.16 -41.61 -10.47
C ALA A 11 28.61 -40.15 -10.29
N GLY A 12 28.05 -39.26 -11.11
CA GLY A 12 27.79 -37.87 -10.71
C GLY A 12 28.22 -36.79 -11.69
N SER A 13 27.26 -36.26 -12.46
CA SER A 13 26.73 -34.88 -12.30
C SER A 13 25.88 -34.49 -13.51
N GLY A 14 24.57 -34.32 -13.31
CA GLY A 14 23.62 -33.81 -14.31
C GLY A 14 23.31 -32.34 -14.07
N SER A 15 23.41 -31.52 -15.11
CA SER A 15 22.93 -30.14 -15.15
C SER A 15 21.48 -30.07 -15.63
N VAL A 16 20.70 -29.17 -15.03
CA VAL A 16 19.27 -28.97 -15.30
C VAL A 16 19.12 -27.92 -16.41
N GLY A 17 18.54 -28.31 -17.55
CA GLY A 17 18.26 -27.43 -18.69
C GLY A 17 16.86 -26.83 -18.61
N VAL A 18 16.77 -25.52 -18.82
CA VAL A 18 15.54 -24.72 -18.84
C VAL A 18 14.87 -24.87 -20.21
N GLY A 19 13.65 -25.41 -20.25
CA GLY A 19 12.86 -25.58 -21.48
C GLY A 19 11.93 -24.39 -21.74
N ALA A 20 12.11 -23.71 -22.86
CA ALA A 20 11.17 -22.71 -23.38
C ALA A 20 9.94 -23.40 -23.97
N GLY A 21 8.75 -23.14 -23.39
CA GLY A 21 7.47 -23.65 -23.90
C GLY A 21 6.98 -22.82 -25.09
N SER A 22 6.78 -23.48 -26.23
CA SER A 22 6.21 -22.90 -27.45
C SER A 22 4.73 -22.54 -27.28
N VAL A 23 4.35 -21.31 -27.66
CA VAL A 23 2.95 -20.90 -27.82
C VAL A 23 2.38 -21.51 -29.11
N GLY A 24 1.33 -22.32 -28.99
CA GLY A 24 0.65 -22.92 -30.14
C GLY A 24 -0.29 -21.92 -30.83
N SER A 25 -0.04 -21.62 -32.10
CA SER A 25 -0.98 -20.90 -32.98
C SER A 25 -2.09 -21.84 -33.44
N GLY A 26 -3.19 -21.90 -32.69
CA GLY A 26 -4.41 -22.59 -33.10
C GLY A 26 -5.32 -21.68 -33.91
N VAL A 27 -5.23 -21.72 -35.25
CA VAL A 27 -6.19 -21.07 -36.15
C VAL A 27 -7.42 -21.99 -36.27
N GLY A 28 -8.45 -21.71 -35.46
CA GLY A 28 -9.77 -22.31 -35.57
C GLY A 28 -10.83 -21.24 -35.89
N PRO A 29 -11.99 -21.61 -36.46
CA PRO A 29 -13.00 -20.65 -36.88
C PRO A 29 -13.45 -19.80 -35.69
N VAL A 30 -13.46 -18.48 -35.88
CA VAL A 30 -13.94 -17.49 -34.90
C VAL A 30 -15.45 -17.62 -34.72
N GLY A 31 -15.88 -18.65 -33.99
CA GLY A 31 -17.25 -18.79 -33.51
C GLY A 31 -17.60 -17.59 -32.63
N GLU A 32 -18.57 -16.82 -33.12
CA GLU A 32 -19.21 -15.61 -32.58
C GLU A 32 -18.76 -15.21 -31.16
N ALA A 33 -17.73 -14.37 -31.10
CA ALA A 33 -17.40 -13.65 -29.87
C ALA A 33 -18.64 -12.84 -29.42
N CYS A 34 -18.96 -12.88 -28.12
CA CYS A 34 -20.01 -12.08 -27.50
C CYS A 34 -19.96 -10.64 -28.01
N ARG A 35 -20.99 -10.17 -28.73
CA ARG A 35 -20.97 -8.81 -29.33
C ARG A 35 -20.81 -7.68 -28.31
N THR A 36 -21.26 -7.91 -27.08
CA THR A 36 -21.20 -6.93 -25.99
C THR A 36 -19.82 -6.85 -25.35
N CYS A 37 -19.08 -7.95 -25.37
CA CYS A 37 -18.01 -8.17 -24.41
C CYS A 37 -16.74 -8.79 -25.05
N GLY A 38 -16.84 -9.28 -26.29
CA GLY A 38 -15.75 -9.77 -27.13
C GLY A 38 -15.26 -11.17 -26.80
N HIS A 39 -15.94 -11.92 -25.93
CA HIS A 39 -15.49 -13.22 -25.44
C HIS A 39 -15.94 -14.35 -26.36
N ALA A 40 -15.03 -15.26 -26.73
CA ALA A 40 -15.43 -16.59 -27.18
C ALA A 40 -15.77 -17.45 -25.94
N PRO A 41 -16.91 -18.15 -25.90
CA PRO A 41 -17.40 -18.87 -24.71
C PRO A 41 -16.43 -19.96 -24.21
N ASP A 42 -15.56 -20.46 -25.10
CA ASP A 42 -14.76 -21.65 -24.83
C ASP A 42 -13.28 -21.32 -24.53
N ARG A 43 -12.91 -20.03 -24.52
CA ARG A 43 -11.54 -19.57 -24.25
C ARG A 43 -11.55 -18.24 -23.52
N LEU A 44 -11.65 -18.30 -22.19
CA LEU A 44 -11.26 -17.15 -21.38
C LEU A 44 -9.72 -17.08 -21.40
N ALA A 45 -9.16 -16.35 -22.37
CA ALA A 45 -7.76 -15.95 -22.26
C ALA A 45 -7.61 -15.18 -20.94
N PRO A 46 -6.58 -15.45 -20.12
CA PRO A 46 -6.42 -14.76 -18.84
C PRO A 46 -6.37 -13.25 -19.07
N GLY A 47 -7.19 -12.52 -18.31
CA GLY A 47 -7.43 -11.10 -18.53
C GLY A 47 -8.15 -10.45 -17.34
N LEU A 48 -8.19 -9.12 -17.34
CA LEU A 48 -8.82 -8.32 -16.30
C LEU A 48 -10.14 -7.74 -16.83
N LEU A 49 -11.27 -8.07 -16.21
CA LEU A 49 -12.54 -7.39 -16.50
C LEU A 49 -12.52 -6.02 -15.83
N ILE A 50 -12.57 -4.95 -16.62
CA ILE A 50 -12.61 -3.58 -16.10
C ILE A 50 -14.05 -3.13 -15.84
N ALA A 51 -14.23 -2.05 -15.06
CA ALA A 51 -15.54 -1.60 -14.60
C ALA A 51 -16.53 -1.24 -15.74
N THR A 52 -16.03 -0.95 -16.93
CA THR A 52 -16.85 -0.72 -18.15
C THR A 52 -17.38 -2.01 -18.78
N GLY A 53 -17.05 -3.18 -18.24
CA GLY A 53 -17.46 -4.50 -18.76
C GLY A 53 -16.57 -5.05 -19.87
N GLN A 54 -15.48 -4.36 -20.21
CA GLN A 54 -14.52 -4.81 -21.22
C GLN A 54 -13.48 -5.75 -20.61
N LEU A 55 -13.10 -6.81 -21.32
CA LEU A 55 -12.02 -7.70 -20.90
C LEU A 55 -10.69 -7.18 -21.44
N LEU A 56 -9.76 -6.87 -20.55
CA LEU A 56 -8.40 -6.46 -20.91
C LEU A 56 -7.48 -7.69 -21.00
N PRO A 57 -6.81 -7.93 -22.13
CA PRO A 57 -5.79 -8.99 -22.22
C PRO A 57 -4.64 -8.75 -21.23
N ILE A 58 -4.03 -9.82 -20.72
CA ILE A 58 -2.97 -9.71 -19.70
C ILE A 58 -1.75 -8.89 -20.17
N SER A 59 -1.45 -8.90 -21.48
CA SER A 59 -0.41 -8.08 -22.08
C SER A 59 -0.65 -6.58 -21.89
N ASP A 60 -1.91 -6.16 -22.00
CA ASP A 60 -2.30 -4.76 -21.84
C ASP A 60 -2.36 -4.37 -20.36
N VAL A 61 -2.77 -5.30 -19.50
CA VAL A 61 -2.65 -5.13 -18.03
C VAL A 61 -1.19 -4.90 -17.65
N HIS A 62 -0.25 -5.70 -18.16
CA HIS A 62 1.18 -5.50 -17.91
C HIS A 62 1.70 -4.18 -18.48
N ARG A 63 1.23 -3.78 -19.66
CA ARG A 63 1.60 -2.49 -20.26
C ARG A 63 1.12 -1.32 -19.40
N LEU A 64 -0.12 -1.36 -18.94
CA LEU A 64 -0.70 -0.34 -18.06
C LEU A 64 -0.03 -0.34 -16.69
N ALA A 65 0.24 -1.51 -16.11
CA ALA A 65 0.86 -1.63 -14.79
C ALA A 65 2.26 -0.99 -14.73
N ARG A 66 2.99 -0.92 -15.85
CA ARG A 66 4.32 -0.29 -15.91
C ARG A 66 4.28 1.23 -15.77
N THR A 67 3.20 1.88 -16.18
CA THR A 67 3.05 3.35 -16.14
C THR A 67 2.02 3.81 -15.13
N SER A 68 1.19 2.90 -14.62
CA SER A 68 0.13 3.18 -13.67
C SER A 68 0.63 3.05 -12.24
N ARG A 69 -0.01 3.80 -11.34
CA ARG A 69 0.15 3.61 -9.91
C ARG A 69 -0.86 2.57 -9.43
N LEU A 70 -0.38 1.41 -8.98
CA LEU A 70 -1.22 0.40 -8.34
C LEU A 70 -1.60 0.87 -6.94
N VAL A 71 -2.89 0.74 -6.61
CA VAL A 71 -3.44 1.14 -5.31
C VAL A 71 -4.29 0.01 -4.78
N ARG A 72 -4.07 -0.34 -3.53
CA ARG A 72 -5.00 -1.17 -2.77
C ARG A 72 -6.11 -0.27 -2.26
N MET A 73 -7.33 -0.51 -2.70
CA MET A 73 -8.52 0.13 -2.15
C MET A 73 -9.19 -0.83 -1.17
N VAL A 74 -9.12 -0.51 0.12
CA VAL A 74 -9.88 -1.26 1.15
C VAL A 74 -11.19 -0.53 1.37
N VAL A 75 -12.30 -1.25 1.23
CA VAL A 75 -13.64 -0.71 1.49
C VAL A 75 -14.24 -1.33 2.74
N ASP A 76 -14.92 -0.53 3.56
CA ASP A 76 -15.74 -1.05 4.66
C ASP A 76 -16.94 -1.86 4.10
N ALA A 77 -17.69 -2.54 4.98
CA ALA A 77 -18.87 -3.31 4.59
C ALA A 77 -20.00 -2.48 3.93
N LYS A 78 -19.88 -1.16 3.95
CA LYS A 78 -20.81 -0.19 3.36
C LYS A 78 -20.17 0.52 2.13
N GLY A 79 -19.03 0.03 1.63
CA GLY A 79 -18.37 0.52 0.42
C GLY A 79 -17.48 1.76 0.60
N ARG A 80 -17.19 2.20 1.84
CA ARG A 80 -16.36 3.40 2.08
C ARG A 80 -14.89 3.07 1.96
N VAL A 81 -14.19 3.84 1.15
CA VAL A 81 -12.74 3.77 0.96
C VAL A 81 -12.01 4.15 2.25
N LEU A 82 -11.26 3.20 2.81
CA LEU A 82 -10.46 3.36 4.01
C LEU A 82 -8.97 3.60 3.68
N ASP A 83 -8.46 2.97 2.62
CA ASP A 83 -7.04 3.04 2.24
C ASP A 83 -6.89 3.40 0.76
N MET A 84 -5.95 4.29 0.46
CA MET A 84 -5.69 4.83 -0.87
C MET A 84 -4.20 4.87 -1.24
N GLY A 85 -3.33 4.37 -0.35
CA GLY A 85 -1.89 4.36 -0.53
C GLY A 85 -1.38 5.75 -0.94
N ARG A 86 -0.77 5.85 -2.12
CA ARG A 86 -0.15 7.08 -2.61
C ARG A 86 -0.79 7.64 -3.88
N ALA A 87 -1.98 7.20 -4.25
CA ALA A 87 -2.64 7.74 -5.45
C ALA A 87 -3.21 9.13 -5.22
N VAL A 88 -3.71 9.41 -4.02
CA VAL A 88 -4.26 10.71 -3.65
C VAL A 88 -3.54 11.24 -2.44
N ARG A 89 -3.18 12.52 -2.48
CA ARG A 89 -2.54 13.20 -1.34
C ARG A 89 -3.54 13.56 -0.26
N LEU A 90 -4.74 14.02 -0.63
CA LEU A 90 -5.71 14.48 0.35
C LEU A 90 -6.55 13.32 0.86
N ALA A 91 -6.77 13.29 2.18
CA ALA A 91 -7.67 12.35 2.80
C ALA A 91 -9.09 12.53 2.25
N THR A 92 -9.78 11.42 2.02
CA THR A 92 -11.19 11.44 1.61
C THR A 92 -12.09 11.93 2.76
N PRO A 93 -13.33 12.39 2.49
CA PRO A 93 -14.28 12.73 3.55
C PRO A 93 -14.54 11.58 4.53
N ALA A 94 -14.58 10.33 4.04
CA ALA A 94 -14.76 9.14 4.88
C ALA A 94 -13.55 8.92 5.80
N GLN A 95 -12.32 9.05 5.28
CA GLN A 95 -11.10 8.98 6.09
C GLN A 95 -11.05 10.11 7.12
N ARG A 96 -11.43 11.34 6.76
CA ARG A 96 -11.54 12.46 7.71
C ARG A 96 -12.49 12.11 8.85
N HIS A 97 -13.70 11.65 8.57
CA HIS A 97 -14.65 11.26 9.62
C HIS A 97 -14.11 10.15 10.51
N ALA A 98 -13.47 9.12 9.92
CA ALA A 98 -12.89 8.02 10.68
C ALA A 98 -11.67 8.45 11.54
N VAL A 99 -10.91 9.44 11.10
CA VAL A 99 -9.89 10.09 11.95
C VAL A 99 -10.57 10.87 13.08
N LEU A 100 -11.53 11.75 12.79
CA LEU A 100 -12.20 12.55 13.81
C LEU A 100 -12.98 11.72 14.86
N ALA A 101 -13.38 10.49 14.53
CA ALA A 101 -13.98 9.56 15.48
C ALA A 101 -12.98 9.01 16.52
N ARG A 102 -11.67 9.06 16.25
CA ARG A 102 -10.60 8.50 17.09
C ARG A 102 -9.83 9.55 17.90
N TYR A 103 -9.91 10.82 17.49
CA TYR A 103 -9.16 11.91 18.10
C TYR A 103 -10.09 13.06 18.49
N THR A 104 -9.92 13.59 19.69
CA THR A 104 -10.67 14.75 20.17
C THR A 104 -9.95 16.07 19.89
N THR A 105 -8.63 16.05 19.81
CA THR A 105 -7.77 17.22 19.55
C THR A 105 -6.69 16.91 18.51
N CYS A 106 -5.92 17.93 18.14
CA CYS A 106 -4.65 17.78 17.43
C CYS A 106 -3.78 16.72 18.10
N TYR A 107 -3.21 15.81 17.30
CA TYR A 107 -2.42 14.67 17.79
C TYR A 107 -1.04 15.04 18.36
N ARG A 108 -0.65 16.32 18.29
CA ARG A 108 0.53 16.84 18.98
C ARG A 108 0.31 16.82 20.49
N ASP A 109 1.29 16.32 21.23
CA ASP A 109 1.26 16.23 22.68
C ASP A 109 0.87 17.55 23.35
N ASP A 110 -0.09 17.57 24.28
CA ASP A 110 -0.51 18.81 24.96
C ASP A 110 -1.09 19.92 24.04
N CYS A 111 -1.46 19.62 22.78
CA CYS A 111 -2.20 20.57 21.95
C CYS A 111 -3.72 20.43 22.19
N ALA A 112 -4.35 21.52 22.62
CA ALA A 112 -5.79 21.56 22.91
C ALA A 112 -6.67 21.96 21.71
N ILE A 113 -6.10 22.18 20.52
CA ILE A 113 -6.89 22.55 19.33
C ILE A 113 -7.81 21.37 18.99
N PRO A 114 -9.14 21.59 18.91
CA PRO A 114 -10.10 20.55 18.55
C PRO A 114 -9.79 19.89 17.20
N ALA A 115 -10.02 18.58 17.11
CA ALA A 115 -9.69 17.81 15.91
C ALA A 115 -10.50 18.25 14.67
N ASP A 116 -11.73 18.74 14.85
CA ASP A 116 -12.57 19.28 13.78
C ASP A 116 -11.99 20.55 13.14
N MET A 117 -11.22 21.33 13.90
CA MET A 117 -10.43 22.48 13.42
C MET A 117 -9.07 22.10 12.83
N CYS A 118 -8.74 20.80 12.80
CA CYS A 118 -7.46 20.32 12.29
C CYS A 118 -7.54 19.88 10.82
N GLU A 119 -6.38 19.93 10.17
CA GLU A 119 -6.12 19.29 8.89
C GLU A 119 -5.85 17.79 9.13
N ILE A 120 -6.03 16.96 8.09
CA ILE A 120 -5.62 15.55 8.16
C ILE A 120 -4.19 15.45 7.65
N ASP A 121 -3.30 15.08 8.57
CA ASP A 121 -1.87 14.98 8.38
C ASP A 121 -1.45 13.52 8.22
N HIS A 122 -0.49 13.29 7.32
CA HIS A 122 0.16 11.99 7.17
C HIS A 122 1.18 11.83 8.27
N VAL A 123 1.13 10.73 9.01
CA VAL A 123 2.07 10.40 10.10
C VAL A 123 3.51 10.56 9.62
N GLN A 124 3.91 9.80 8.59
CA GLN A 124 5.07 10.11 7.77
C GLN A 124 4.70 11.19 6.76
N GLY A 125 5.50 12.23 6.59
CA GLY A 125 5.16 13.32 5.66
C GLY A 125 4.93 12.81 4.23
N TRP A 126 3.96 13.39 3.52
CA TRP A 126 3.66 13.01 2.12
C TRP A 126 4.90 13.07 1.21
N ALA A 127 5.71 14.12 1.37
CA ALA A 127 6.95 14.32 0.62
C ALA A 127 8.00 13.24 0.92
N GLU A 128 7.95 12.63 2.11
CA GLU A 128 8.91 11.62 2.59
C GLU A 128 8.50 10.19 2.25
N GLY A 129 7.27 9.95 1.79
CA GLY A 129 6.81 8.59 1.54
C GLY A 129 5.40 8.27 2.02
N GLY A 130 4.84 9.08 2.92
CA GLY A 130 3.64 8.72 3.68
C GLY A 130 2.41 8.46 2.84
N THR A 131 1.61 7.48 3.26
CA THR A 131 0.43 6.99 2.55
C THR A 131 -0.86 7.56 3.14
N THR A 132 -1.85 7.77 2.28
CA THR A 132 -3.21 8.14 2.63
C THR A 132 -4.00 6.87 3.00
N ASP A 133 -3.51 6.17 4.02
CA ASP A 133 -4.13 4.97 4.61
C ASP A 133 -4.63 5.32 6.02
N LEU A 134 -5.77 4.76 6.44
CA LEU A 134 -6.48 5.27 7.62
C LEU A 134 -5.66 5.16 8.92
N ASP A 135 -4.75 4.20 9.00
CA ASP A 135 -3.83 3.99 10.12
C ASP A 135 -2.58 4.89 10.06
N GLN A 136 -2.32 5.55 8.93
CA GLN A 136 -1.22 6.49 8.70
C GLN A 136 -1.67 7.96 8.68
N LEU A 137 -2.90 8.24 9.11
CA LEU A 137 -3.48 9.57 9.17
C LEU A 137 -3.83 9.98 10.62
N ALA A 138 -3.58 11.25 10.95
CA ALA A 138 -3.92 11.85 12.24
C ALA A 138 -4.31 13.34 12.07
N PRO A 139 -5.08 13.95 12.99
CA PRO A 139 -5.44 15.35 12.89
C PRO A 139 -4.30 16.24 13.41
N ALA A 140 -3.87 17.22 12.61
CA ALA A 140 -2.90 18.23 13.01
C ALA A 140 -3.46 19.64 12.78
N CYS A 141 -3.34 20.54 13.75
CA CYS A 141 -3.71 21.93 13.51
C CYS A 141 -2.75 22.55 12.47
N ALA A 142 -3.21 23.59 11.78
CA ALA A 142 -2.44 24.21 10.69
C ALA A 142 -1.01 24.64 11.10
N TRP A 143 -0.81 25.01 12.38
CA TRP A 143 0.51 25.33 12.91
C TRP A 143 1.40 24.07 13.04
N HIS A 144 0.93 23.03 13.73
CA HIS A 144 1.72 21.80 13.94
C HIS A 144 1.94 21.02 12.65
N ASN A 145 0.98 21.01 11.72
CA ASN A 145 1.16 20.37 10.41
C ASN A 145 2.35 21.01 9.68
N ARG A 146 2.37 22.35 9.62
CA ARG A 146 3.44 23.11 8.97
C ARG A 146 4.77 23.01 9.71
N ASP A 147 4.77 23.10 11.04
CA ASP A 147 6.00 23.02 11.84
C ASP A 147 6.62 21.63 11.76
N LYS A 148 5.81 20.56 11.80
CA LYS A 148 6.30 19.18 11.59
C LYS A 148 6.92 19.03 10.20
N ALA A 149 6.26 19.54 9.16
CA ALA A 149 6.76 19.44 7.79
C ALA A 149 8.07 20.23 7.57
N ALA A 150 8.23 21.38 8.23
CA ALA A 150 9.43 22.20 8.13
C ALA A 150 10.59 21.69 9.02
N HIS A 151 10.26 21.08 10.16
CA HIS A 151 11.20 20.68 11.20
C HIS A 151 10.89 19.27 11.74
N PRO A 152 10.95 18.23 10.89
CA PRO A 152 10.60 16.87 11.30
C PRO A 152 11.49 16.33 12.42
N ASP A 153 12.74 16.82 12.50
CA ASP A 153 13.73 16.47 13.54
C ASP A 153 13.33 16.91 14.97
N ARG A 154 12.39 17.85 15.09
CA ARG A 154 11.86 18.32 16.39
C ARG A 154 10.82 17.39 16.97
N TYR A 155 10.40 16.36 16.25
CA TYR A 155 9.28 15.53 16.65
C TYR A 155 9.63 14.05 16.67
N ARG A 156 8.96 13.32 17.55
CA ARG A 156 8.94 11.86 17.53
C ARG A 156 7.50 11.39 17.45
N LEU A 157 7.23 10.49 16.52
CA LEU A 157 5.95 9.82 16.42
C LEU A 157 5.92 8.64 17.41
N ARG A 158 4.86 8.56 18.21
CA ARG A 158 4.56 7.42 19.06
C ARG A 158 3.23 6.83 18.64
N ARG A 159 3.18 5.52 18.43
CA ARG A 159 1.92 4.79 18.27
C ARG A 159 1.39 4.39 19.64
N ASN A 160 0.14 4.69 19.94
CA ASN A 160 -0.54 4.33 21.17
C ASN A 160 -1.18 2.94 21.05
N ASP A 161 -1.58 2.34 22.17
CA ASP A 161 -2.12 0.98 22.22
C ASP A 161 -3.47 0.84 21.51
N ASP A 162 -4.25 1.92 21.45
CA ASP A 162 -5.52 2.02 20.70
C ASP A 162 -5.33 2.20 19.18
N GLY A 163 -4.08 2.21 18.71
CA GLY A 163 -3.72 2.38 17.31
C GLY A 163 -3.68 3.83 16.82
N THR A 164 -3.94 4.81 17.70
CA THR A 164 -3.75 6.24 17.38
C THR A 164 -2.27 6.64 17.43
N TRP A 165 -1.96 7.82 16.91
CA TRP A 165 -0.62 8.41 16.91
C TRP A 165 -0.56 9.62 17.83
N THR A 166 0.60 9.84 18.45
CA THR A 166 0.93 11.07 19.15
C THR A 166 2.22 11.64 18.57
N LEU A 167 2.19 12.91 18.20
CA LEU A 167 3.37 13.67 17.78
C LEU A 167 3.99 14.30 19.02
N LEU A 168 5.07 13.70 19.51
CA LEU A 168 5.79 14.16 20.70
C LEU A 168 6.79 15.24 20.32
N TYR A 169 6.73 16.39 20.98
CA TYR A 169 7.74 17.43 20.79
C TYR A 169 9.04 17.05 21.50
N LEU A 170 10.10 16.85 20.73
CA LEU A 170 11.46 16.73 21.22
C LEU A 170 11.96 18.15 21.52
N GLY A 171 11.46 18.74 22.61
CA GLY A 171 12.03 19.98 23.11
C GLY A 171 13.54 19.84 23.34
N LYS A 172 14.23 20.97 23.50
CA LYS A 172 15.60 20.97 24.03
C LYS A 172 15.59 20.41 25.45
N ARG A 173 15.66 19.08 25.62
CA ARG A 173 15.96 18.45 26.90
C ARG A 173 17.34 18.95 27.33
N GLY A 174 17.39 19.94 28.23
CA GLY A 174 18.64 20.29 28.92
C GLY A 174 18.94 21.76 29.22
N ARG A 175 17.97 22.67 29.45
CA ARG A 175 18.31 24.00 30.00
C ARG A 175 17.72 24.38 31.33
N PHE A 176 16.75 23.63 31.85
CA PHE A 176 16.10 23.98 33.13
C PHE A 176 15.88 22.80 34.08
N ALA A 177 16.62 21.69 33.92
CA ALA A 177 16.62 20.58 34.88
C ALA A 177 17.44 20.89 36.17
N GLY A 178 17.39 22.13 36.64
CA GLY A 178 18.27 22.59 37.73
C GLY A 178 17.86 23.92 38.33
N ARG A 179 16.57 24.13 38.64
CA ARG A 179 16.20 25.17 39.61
C ARG A 179 14.84 24.93 40.25
N PHE A 180 14.71 23.80 40.95
CA PHE A 180 13.87 23.74 42.14
C PHE A 180 14.72 23.15 43.26
N ARG A 181 15.39 24.05 44.00
CA ARG A 181 15.82 23.79 45.37
C ARG A 181 15.13 24.83 46.24
N ARG A 182 14.39 24.28 47.20
CA ARG A 182 13.69 24.89 48.35
C ARG A 182 12.38 25.58 48.02
#